data_AF-A0A950VJR0-F1
#
_entry.id   AF-A0A950VJR0-F1
#
_cell.length_a   1.000
_cell.length_b   1.000
_cell.length_c   1.000
_cell.angle_alpha   90.00
_cell.angle_beta   90.00
_cell.angle_gamma   90.00
#
_symmetry.space_group_name_H-M   'P 1'
#
loop_
_entity.id
_entity.type
_entity.pdbx_description
1 polymer ?
#
loop_
_entity_poly.entity_id
_entity_poly.type
_entity_poly.pdbx_seq_one_letter_code
_entity_poly.pdbx_strand_id
1 'polypeptide(L)'
;MRTTKQWWAETKSDPEKLNHWLRRQYVGEMAAVNLLSELLITYGSQATDEEWHDVHKVMCQEATHAKWMKRVMDARGVRPEEGASAERRYWNEVKPAVKSFAEGCAAGYHAEHMRLERIREIANDTDPTVADLANVFQNILPHEEWHEEVFGKMAAGRSLTEYHERGLQSLNLLMA
;
A
#
# COMPACT_ATOMS: atom_id res chain seq x y z
N MET A 1 -19.06 -0.91 -12.12
CA MET A 1 -17.88 -0.78 -11.23
C MET A 1 -18.06 0.50 -10.42
N ARG A 2 -17.80 0.50 -9.10
CA ARG A 2 -17.92 1.71 -8.26
C ARG A 2 -16.70 2.63 -8.51
N THR A 3 -16.91 3.94 -8.55
CA THR A 3 -15.78 4.90 -8.64
C THR A 3 -15.07 5.04 -7.29
N THR A 4 -13.83 5.54 -7.29
CA THR A 4 -13.08 5.85 -6.06
C THR A 4 -13.85 6.76 -5.11
N LYS A 5 -14.47 7.82 -5.64
CA LYS A 5 -15.32 8.73 -4.87
C LYS A 5 -16.55 8.05 -4.25
N GLN A 6 -17.23 7.18 -5.01
CA GLN A 6 -18.36 6.40 -4.48
C GLN A 6 -17.92 5.43 -3.38
N TRP A 7 -16.82 4.71 -3.61
CA TRP A 7 -16.24 3.81 -2.61
C TRP A 7 -15.90 4.55 -1.31
N TRP A 8 -15.26 5.71 -1.41
CA TRP A 8 -14.86 6.46 -0.24
C TRP A 8 -16.07 7.02 0.53
N ALA A 9 -17.04 7.61 -0.18
CA ALA A 9 -18.29 8.10 0.43
C ALA A 9 -19.05 6.99 1.19
N GLU A 10 -19.14 5.79 0.61
CA GLU A 10 -19.75 4.62 1.27
C GLU A 10 -18.93 4.10 2.45
N THR A 11 -17.59 4.20 2.39
CA THR A 11 -16.70 3.73 3.44
C THR A 11 -16.76 4.65 4.66
N LYS A 12 -16.66 5.98 4.46
CA LYS A 12 -16.65 6.93 5.57
C LYS A 12 -18.00 7.15 6.24
N SER A 13 -19.11 6.88 5.55
CA SER A 13 -20.46 6.98 6.09
C SER A 13 -20.88 5.79 6.96
N ASP A 14 -20.07 4.72 6.98
CA ASP A 14 -20.35 3.48 7.70
C ASP A 14 -19.19 3.18 8.66
N PRO A 15 -19.39 3.33 9.99
CA PRO A 15 -18.32 3.14 10.97
C PRO A 15 -17.65 1.77 10.92
N GLU A 16 -18.40 0.70 10.62
CA GLU A 16 -17.83 -0.64 10.55
C GLU A 16 -16.95 -0.80 9.31
N LYS A 17 -17.38 -0.28 8.16
CA LYS A 17 -16.56 -0.27 6.94
C LYS A 17 -15.31 0.59 7.11
N LEU A 18 -15.44 1.77 7.70
CA LEU A 18 -14.31 2.65 7.96
C LEU A 18 -13.30 1.97 8.88
N ASN A 19 -13.76 1.39 9.99
CA ASN A 19 -12.89 0.69 10.92
C ASN A 19 -12.24 -0.55 10.29
N HIS A 20 -12.96 -1.30 9.46
CA HIS A 20 -12.39 -2.40 8.71
C HIS A 20 -11.29 -1.92 7.76
N TRP A 21 -11.55 -0.84 7.01
CA TRP A 21 -10.56 -0.26 6.11
C TRP A 21 -9.33 0.27 6.86
N LEU A 22 -9.49 0.97 7.98
CA LEU A 22 -8.38 1.48 8.79
C LEU A 22 -7.42 0.37 9.23
N ARG A 23 -7.97 -0.75 9.72
CA ARG A 23 -7.17 -1.92 10.11
C ARG A 23 -6.35 -2.44 8.95
N ARG A 24 -6.99 -2.56 7.79
CA ARG A 24 -6.35 -3.03 6.56
C ARG A 24 -5.30 -2.06 6.03
N GLN A 25 -5.53 -0.76 6.12
CA GLN A 25 -4.55 0.23 5.73
C GLN A 25 -3.29 0.06 6.57
N TYR A 26 -3.42 0.06 7.90
CA TYR A 26 -2.28 -0.15 8.81
C TYR A 26 -1.53 -1.48 8.55
N VAL A 27 -2.26 -2.57 8.31
CA VAL A 27 -1.66 -3.87 7.96
C VAL A 27 -0.90 -3.78 6.64
N GLY A 28 -1.42 -3.07 5.66
CA GLY A 28 -0.76 -2.83 4.37
C GLY A 28 0.58 -2.11 4.54
N GLU A 29 0.60 -1.01 5.29
CA GLU A 29 1.85 -0.25 5.57
C GLU A 29 2.92 -1.16 6.21
N MET A 30 2.52 -1.96 7.21
CA MET A 30 3.43 -2.89 7.87
C MET A 30 3.89 -4.04 6.96
N ALA A 31 3.04 -4.48 6.04
CA ALA A 31 3.40 -5.48 5.05
C ALA A 31 4.43 -4.92 4.07
N ALA A 32 4.26 -3.68 3.61
CA ALA A 32 5.22 -3.00 2.72
C ALA A 32 6.62 -2.97 3.34
N VAL A 33 6.75 -2.59 4.62
CA VAL A 33 8.04 -2.62 5.34
C VAL A 33 8.72 -3.99 5.26
N ASN A 34 7.96 -5.06 5.52
CA ASN A 34 8.50 -6.42 5.49
C ASN A 34 8.89 -6.86 4.07
N LEU A 35 8.06 -6.55 3.08
CA LEU A 35 8.30 -6.89 1.68
C LEU A 35 9.54 -6.19 1.14
N LEU A 36 9.71 -4.90 1.45
CA LEU A 36 10.87 -4.13 1.02
C LEU A 36 12.14 -4.57 1.74
N SER A 37 12.05 -4.90 3.03
CA SER A 37 13.18 -5.51 3.74
C SER A 37 13.61 -6.84 3.10
N GLU A 38 12.65 -7.72 2.77
CA GLU A 38 12.92 -8.99 2.09
C GLU A 38 13.49 -8.80 0.69
N LEU A 39 13.00 -7.82 -0.07
CA LEU A 39 13.54 -7.42 -1.38
C LEU A 39 15.01 -7.02 -1.27
N LEU A 40 15.35 -6.14 -0.31
CA LEU A 40 16.73 -5.69 -0.09
C LEU A 40 17.65 -6.83 0.37
N ILE A 41 17.17 -7.70 1.26
CA ILE A 41 17.95 -8.85 1.75
C ILE A 41 18.22 -9.86 0.62
N THR A 42 17.20 -10.15 -0.19
CA THR A 42 17.26 -11.23 -1.18
C THR A 42 17.93 -10.80 -2.47
N TYR A 43 17.65 -9.58 -2.93
CA TYR A 43 18.04 -9.09 -4.24
C TYR A 43 18.79 -7.77 -4.21
N GLY A 44 19.04 -7.16 -3.04
CA GLY A 44 19.70 -5.87 -2.94
C GLY A 44 21.11 -5.82 -3.51
N SER A 45 21.80 -6.96 -3.63
CA SER A 45 23.11 -7.03 -4.31
C SER A 45 23.04 -6.82 -5.83
N GLN A 46 21.84 -6.82 -6.41
CA GLN A 46 21.61 -6.52 -7.83
C GLN A 46 21.35 -5.02 -8.07
N ALA A 47 21.07 -4.27 -7.01
CA ALA A 47 20.80 -2.85 -7.07
C ALA A 47 22.11 -2.05 -7.10
N THR A 48 22.07 -0.88 -7.72
CA THR A 48 23.06 0.17 -7.46
C THR A 48 22.92 0.72 -6.03
N ASP A 49 23.94 1.41 -5.54
CA ASP A 49 23.88 2.04 -4.21
C ASP A 49 22.72 3.05 -4.10
N GLU A 50 22.42 3.78 -5.18
CA GLU A 50 21.31 4.73 -5.25
C GLU A 50 19.95 4.01 -5.18
N GLU A 51 19.75 2.97 -5.99
CA GLU A 51 18.51 2.18 -5.98
C GLU A 51 18.28 1.50 -4.61
N TRP A 52 19.35 0.98 -4.00
CA TRP A 52 19.27 0.41 -2.66
C TRP A 52 18.85 1.46 -1.64
N HIS A 53 19.48 2.64 -1.69
CA HIS A 53 19.16 3.75 -0.79
C HIS A 53 17.71 4.21 -0.95
N ASP A 54 17.23 4.32 -2.18
CA ASP A 54 15.87 4.72 -2.49
C ASP A 54 14.86 3.71 -1.95
N VAL A 55 15.04 2.41 -2.19
CA VAL A 55 14.16 1.37 -1.63
C VAL A 55 14.19 1.37 -0.09
N HIS A 56 15.36 1.55 0.52
CA HIS A 56 15.47 1.67 1.97
C HIS A 56 14.73 2.91 2.51
N LYS A 57 14.78 4.03 1.78
CA LYS A 57 14.04 5.24 2.11
C LYS A 57 12.53 5.04 2.01
N VAL A 58 12.04 4.36 0.97
CA VAL A 58 10.62 3.96 0.85
C VAL A 58 10.22 3.15 2.08
N MET A 59 10.98 2.10 2.41
CA MET A 59 10.71 1.25 3.59
C MET A 59 10.61 2.06 4.90
N CYS A 60 11.46 3.08 5.08
CA CYS A 60 11.41 3.96 6.25
C CYS A 60 10.18 4.88 6.25
N GLN A 61 9.75 5.35 5.08
CA GLN A 61 8.52 6.13 4.92
C GLN A 61 7.28 5.27 5.23
N GLU A 62 7.24 4.02 4.78
CA GLU A 62 6.15 3.08 5.07
C GLU A 62 6.03 2.78 6.57
N ALA A 63 7.16 2.64 7.27
CA ALA A 63 7.15 2.53 8.73
C ALA A 63 6.60 3.80 9.40
N THR A 64 6.83 4.97 8.81
CA THR A 64 6.28 6.24 9.26
C THR A 64 4.77 6.34 8.98
N HIS A 65 4.31 5.88 7.81
CA HIS A 65 2.89 5.80 7.45
C HIS A 65 2.15 4.90 8.42
N ALA A 66 2.67 3.68 8.69
CA ALA A 66 2.13 2.77 9.68
C ALA A 66 1.98 3.42 11.06
N LYS A 67 2.98 4.20 11.48
CA LYS A 67 2.93 4.94 12.75
C LYS A 67 1.86 6.02 12.76
N TRP A 68 1.68 6.76 11.66
CA TRP A 68 0.60 7.76 11.55
C TRP A 68 -0.78 7.10 11.55
N MET A 69 -0.96 6.02 10.78
CA MET A 69 -2.20 5.25 10.77
C MET A 69 -2.52 4.66 12.14
N LYS A 70 -1.52 4.14 12.84
CA LYS A 70 -1.70 3.63 14.20
C LYS A 70 -2.21 4.70 15.17
N ARG A 71 -1.73 5.94 15.07
CA ARG A 71 -2.21 7.07 15.89
C ARG A 71 -3.67 7.39 15.61
N VAL A 72 -4.09 7.38 14.34
CA VAL A 72 -5.49 7.60 13.97
C VAL A 72 -6.37 6.46 14.51
N MET A 73 -5.93 5.22 14.37
CA MET A 73 -6.63 4.07 14.93
C MET A 73 -6.78 4.17 16.45
N ASP A 74 -5.71 4.53 17.17
CA ASP A 74 -5.74 4.70 18.62
C ASP A 74 -6.70 5.81 19.06
N ALA A 75 -6.67 6.96 18.38
CA ALA A 75 -7.60 8.06 18.65
C ALA A 75 -9.07 7.67 18.41
N ARG A 76 -9.33 6.75 17.48
CA ARG A 76 -10.66 6.23 17.14
C ARG A 76 -11.04 4.97 17.92
N GLY A 77 -10.19 4.48 18.82
CA GLY A 77 -10.44 3.25 19.58
C GLY A 77 -10.43 1.96 18.73
N VAL A 78 -9.81 2.00 17.55
CA VAL A 78 -9.73 0.86 16.62
C VAL A 78 -8.46 0.05 16.90
N ARG A 79 -8.61 -1.27 17.04
CA ARG A 79 -7.47 -2.19 17.20
C ARG A 79 -7.01 -2.78 15.87
N PRO A 80 -5.70 -3.07 15.68
CA PRO A 80 -5.18 -3.79 14.53
C PRO A 80 -5.93 -5.11 14.25
N GLU A 81 -5.99 -5.49 12.98
CA GLU A 81 -6.52 -6.81 12.59
C GLU A 81 -5.54 -7.90 13.02
N GLU A 82 -6.05 -8.94 13.69
CA GLU A 82 -5.25 -10.11 14.05
C GLU A 82 -5.04 -11.01 12.82
N GLY A 83 -3.80 -11.43 12.59
CA GLY A 83 -3.45 -12.44 11.59
C GLY A 83 -3.31 -11.97 10.13
N ALA A 84 -3.86 -10.81 9.77
CA ALA A 84 -3.68 -10.19 8.44
C ALA A 84 -3.98 -11.13 7.25
N SER A 85 -5.06 -11.91 7.34
CA SER A 85 -5.30 -13.05 6.44
C SER A 85 -5.49 -12.64 4.97
N ALA A 86 -6.18 -11.53 4.70
CA ALA A 86 -6.39 -11.03 3.34
C ALA A 86 -5.08 -10.56 2.70
N GLU A 87 -4.29 -9.78 3.43
CA GLU A 87 -2.98 -9.30 2.96
C GLU A 87 -2.07 -10.49 2.60
N ARG A 88 -2.05 -11.52 3.46
CA ARG A 88 -1.29 -12.75 3.21
C ARG A 88 -1.75 -13.49 1.96
N ARG A 89 -3.07 -13.67 1.77
CA ARG A 89 -3.60 -14.35 0.57
C ARG A 89 -3.19 -13.62 -0.71
N TYR A 90 -3.30 -12.30 -0.71
CA TYR A 90 -2.92 -11.49 -1.85
C TYR A 90 -1.42 -11.62 -2.18
N TRP A 91 -0.53 -11.43 -1.20
CA TRP A 91 0.91 -11.48 -1.45
C TRP A 91 1.43 -12.90 -1.71
N ASN A 92 0.71 -13.94 -1.31
CA ASN A 92 1.03 -15.32 -1.69
C ASN A 92 0.94 -15.54 -3.21
N GLU A 93 0.16 -14.74 -3.94
CA GLU A 93 0.10 -14.79 -5.41
C GLU A 93 1.24 -14.00 -6.06
N VAL A 94 1.63 -12.88 -5.47
CA VAL A 94 2.63 -11.96 -6.05
C VAL A 94 4.07 -12.36 -5.72
N LYS A 95 4.38 -12.61 -4.44
CA LYS A 95 5.75 -12.85 -3.98
C LYS A 95 6.47 -13.98 -4.72
N PRO A 96 5.84 -15.13 -5.01
CA PRO A 96 6.54 -16.22 -5.70
C PRO A 96 7.02 -15.86 -7.10
N ALA A 97 6.43 -14.84 -7.74
CA ALA A 97 6.79 -14.40 -9.08
C ALA A 97 8.03 -13.48 -9.10
N VAL A 98 8.39 -12.88 -7.97
CA VAL A 98 9.55 -11.98 -7.88
C VAL A 98 10.84 -12.80 -7.85
N LYS A 99 11.64 -12.75 -8.91
CA LYS A 99 12.92 -13.49 -9.07
C LYS A 99 14.15 -12.58 -9.14
N SER A 100 13.97 -11.27 -9.04
CA SER A 100 15.05 -10.28 -9.16
C SER A 100 14.65 -8.93 -8.57
N PHE A 101 15.63 -8.05 -8.38
CA PHE A 101 15.42 -6.72 -7.81
C PHE A 101 14.40 -5.90 -8.62
N ALA A 102 14.61 -5.80 -9.93
CA ALA A 102 13.70 -5.04 -10.80
C ALA A 102 12.29 -5.66 -10.91
N GLU A 103 12.12 -6.98 -10.72
CA GLU A 103 10.76 -7.56 -10.59
C GLU A 103 10.12 -7.20 -9.24
N GLY A 104 10.91 -7.12 -8.17
CA GLY A 104 10.43 -6.63 -6.87
C GLY A 104 9.97 -5.17 -6.96
N CYS A 105 10.75 -4.33 -7.65
CA CYS A 105 10.37 -2.95 -7.93
C CYS A 105 9.13 -2.85 -8.84
N ALA A 106 8.98 -3.74 -9.83
CA ALA A 106 7.77 -3.79 -10.64
C ALA A 106 6.51 -4.18 -9.83
N ALA A 107 6.66 -5.07 -8.84
CA ALA A 107 5.58 -5.40 -7.92
C ALA A 107 5.22 -4.22 -7.00
N GLY A 108 6.22 -3.51 -6.47
CA GLY A 108 6.05 -2.27 -5.72
C GLY A 108 5.33 -1.21 -6.54
N TYR A 109 5.83 -0.91 -7.74
CA TYR A 109 5.24 0.07 -8.67
C TYR A 109 3.74 -0.17 -8.90
N HIS A 110 3.35 -1.42 -9.19
CA HIS A 110 1.95 -1.74 -9.42
C HIS A 110 1.11 -1.61 -8.13
N ALA A 111 1.67 -2.00 -6.98
CA ALA A 111 0.99 -1.86 -5.69
C ALA A 111 0.71 -0.38 -5.35
N GLU A 112 1.68 0.52 -5.56
CA GLU A 112 1.51 1.97 -5.35
C GLU A 112 0.47 2.54 -6.30
N HIS A 113 0.63 2.26 -7.60
CA HIS A 113 -0.24 2.78 -8.65
C HIS A 113 -1.72 2.50 -8.38
N MET A 114 -2.05 1.25 -7.97
CA MET A 114 -3.43 0.86 -7.70
C MET A 114 -4.08 1.62 -6.54
N ARG A 115 -3.30 2.12 -5.58
CA ARG A 115 -3.83 2.79 -4.39
C ARG A 115 -3.84 4.30 -4.50
N LEU A 116 -2.99 4.87 -5.35
CA LEU A 116 -2.72 6.30 -5.39
C LEU A 116 -3.96 7.16 -5.64
N GLU A 117 -4.88 6.74 -6.52
CA GLU A 117 -6.14 7.47 -6.72
C GLU A 117 -7.00 7.53 -5.44
N ARG A 118 -7.02 6.45 -4.64
CA ARG A 118 -7.76 6.43 -3.37
C ARG A 118 -7.10 7.32 -2.33
N ILE A 119 -5.77 7.33 -2.29
CA ILE A 119 -5.00 8.21 -1.40
C ILE A 119 -5.30 9.67 -1.72
N ARG A 120 -5.32 10.04 -3.01
CA ARG A 120 -5.71 11.38 -3.47
C ARG A 120 -7.14 11.74 -3.07
N GLU A 121 -8.10 10.82 -3.22
CA GLU A 121 -9.49 11.06 -2.80
C GLU A 121 -9.59 11.33 -1.29
N ILE A 122 -8.91 10.53 -0.46
CA ILE A 122 -8.93 10.70 1.00
C ILE A 122 -8.24 12.01 1.42
N ALA A 123 -7.07 12.30 0.84
CA ALA A 123 -6.30 13.51 1.15
C ALA A 123 -7.06 14.82 0.81
N ASN A 124 -7.94 14.76 -0.20
CA ASN A 124 -8.75 15.90 -0.63
C ASN A 124 -10.13 15.97 0.04
N ASP A 125 -10.45 15.05 0.95
CA ASP A 125 -11.75 15.04 1.63
C ASP A 125 -11.84 16.20 2.63
N THR A 126 -12.87 17.02 2.49
CA THR A 126 -13.13 18.20 3.33
C THR A 126 -14.18 17.95 4.41
N ASP A 127 -14.69 16.72 4.51
CA ASP A 127 -15.66 16.34 5.53
C ASP A 127 -15.02 16.35 6.93
N PRO A 128 -15.54 17.18 7.86
CA PRO A 128 -14.95 17.34 9.19
C PRO A 128 -14.96 16.05 10.03
N THR A 129 -15.80 15.07 9.69
CA THR A 129 -15.86 13.78 10.42
C THR A 129 -14.67 12.85 10.13
N VAL A 130 -13.90 13.14 9.07
CA VAL A 130 -12.70 12.40 8.66
C VAL A 130 -11.48 13.31 8.48
N ALA A 131 -11.50 14.50 9.10
CA ALA A 131 -10.42 15.48 8.96
C ALA A 131 -9.06 14.95 9.44
N ASP A 132 -9.03 14.11 10.48
CA ASP A 132 -7.83 13.42 10.95
C ASP A 132 -7.22 12.50 9.88
N LEU A 133 -8.06 11.79 9.11
CA LEU A 133 -7.64 10.95 7.99
C LEU A 133 -7.15 11.79 6.82
N ALA A 134 -7.92 12.79 6.40
CA ALA A 134 -7.49 13.69 5.33
C ALA A 134 -6.13 14.32 5.64
N ASN A 135 -5.93 14.81 6.86
CA ASN A 135 -4.65 15.39 7.30
C ASN A 135 -3.50 14.37 7.26
N VAL A 136 -3.71 13.13 7.70
CA VAL A 136 -2.67 12.09 7.60
C VAL A 136 -2.35 11.77 6.14
N PHE A 137 -3.37 11.61 5.31
CA PHE A 137 -3.19 11.27 3.89
C PHE A 137 -2.58 12.41 3.08
N GLN A 138 -2.75 13.68 3.48
CA GLN A 138 -2.01 14.80 2.90
C GLN A 138 -0.49 14.71 3.17
N ASN A 139 -0.08 14.10 4.27
CA ASN A 139 1.35 13.86 4.57
C ASN A 139 1.88 12.61 3.87
N ILE A 140 1.04 11.59 3.70
CA ILE A 140 1.38 10.33 3.01
C ILE A 140 1.50 10.55 1.50
N LEU A 141 0.55 11.27 0.88
CA LEU A 141 0.45 11.45 -0.56
C LEU A 141 1.77 11.82 -1.27
N PRO A 142 2.55 12.83 -0.84
CA PRO A 142 3.80 13.15 -1.53
C PRO A 142 4.85 12.04 -1.44
N HIS A 143 4.81 11.19 -0.41
CA HIS A 143 5.67 10.01 -0.35
C HIS A 143 5.25 8.95 -1.36
N GLU A 144 3.95 8.63 -1.41
CA GLU A 144 3.40 7.61 -2.32
C GLU A 144 3.60 7.98 -3.80
N GLU A 145 3.45 9.26 -4.15
CA GLU A 145 3.74 9.75 -5.50
C GLU A 145 5.22 9.55 -5.85
N TRP A 146 6.12 9.78 -4.90
CA TRP A 146 7.54 9.53 -5.07
C TRP A 146 7.86 8.02 -5.09
N HIS A 147 7.17 7.20 -4.30
CA HIS A 147 7.32 5.74 -4.28
C HIS A 147 6.98 5.14 -5.64
N GLU A 148 5.82 5.52 -6.19
CA GLU A 148 5.38 5.11 -7.53
C GLU A 148 6.43 5.49 -8.59
N GLU A 149 6.91 6.74 -8.57
CA GLU A 149 7.91 7.23 -9.53
C GLU A 149 9.21 6.41 -9.45
N VAL A 150 9.72 6.20 -8.24
CA VAL A 150 10.98 5.52 -7.99
C VAL A 150 10.90 4.05 -8.36
N PHE A 151 9.86 3.34 -7.92
CA PHE A 151 9.66 1.95 -8.33
C PHE A 151 9.46 1.80 -9.83
N GLY A 152 8.74 2.72 -10.48
CA GLY A 152 8.53 2.71 -11.92
C GLY A 152 9.85 2.80 -12.70
N LYS A 153 10.80 3.63 -12.24
CA LYS A 153 12.15 3.71 -12.84
C LYS A 153 12.93 2.40 -12.65
N MET A 154 12.94 1.87 -11.44
CA MET A 154 13.69 0.65 -11.09
C MET A 154 13.08 -0.64 -11.65
N ALA A 155 11.80 -0.62 -12.01
CA ALA A 155 11.12 -1.75 -12.64
C ALA A 155 11.70 -2.11 -14.02
N ALA A 156 12.41 -1.18 -14.66
CA ALA A 156 13.04 -1.37 -15.98
C ALA A 156 12.08 -1.95 -17.04
N GLY A 157 10.81 -1.50 -17.03
CA GLY A 157 9.77 -1.94 -17.96
C GLY A 157 9.15 -3.32 -17.66
N ARG A 158 9.53 -3.97 -16.55
CA ARG A 158 8.92 -5.22 -16.11
C ARG A 158 7.54 -4.96 -15.51
N SER A 159 6.68 -5.97 -15.56
CA SER A 159 5.33 -5.91 -15.03
C SER A 159 4.99 -7.22 -14.34
N LEU A 160 4.34 -7.14 -13.18
CA LEU A 160 3.74 -8.27 -12.47
C LEU A 160 2.21 -8.14 -12.38
N THR A 161 1.60 -7.32 -13.25
CA THR A 161 0.15 -7.04 -13.21
C THR A 161 -0.69 -8.31 -13.11
N GLU A 162 -0.36 -9.36 -13.88
CA GLU A 162 -1.10 -10.63 -13.84
C GLU A 162 -1.11 -11.31 -12.46
N TYR A 163 -0.07 -11.13 -11.65
CA TYR A 163 0.00 -11.70 -10.30
C TYR A 163 -0.76 -10.84 -9.30
N HIS A 164 -0.79 -9.52 -9.51
CA HIS A 164 -1.65 -8.61 -8.76
C HIS A 164 -3.13 -8.89 -9.02
N GLU A 165 -3.50 -9.17 -10.27
CA GLU A 165 -4.85 -9.59 -10.65
C GLU A 165 -5.24 -10.90 -9.98
N ARG A 166 -4.36 -11.91 -9.98
CA ARG A 166 -4.56 -13.16 -9.22
C ARG A 166 -4.70 -12.91 -7.72
N GLY A 167 -3.88 -12.03 -7.17
CA GLY A 167 -4.00 -11.56 -5.80
C GLY A 167 -5.40 -10.98 -5.50
N LEU A 168 -5.92 -10.12 -6.39
CA LEU A 168 -7.26 -9.54 -6.26
C LEU A 168 -8.37 -10.60 -6.43
N GLN A 169 -8.21 -11.58 -7.32
CA GLN A 169 -9.12 -12.72 -7.48
C GLN A 169 -9.15 -13.58 -6.20
N SER A 170 -8.01 -13.81 -5.54
CA SER A 170 -7.95 -14.54 -4.25
C SER A 170 -8.71 -13.86 -3.11
N LEU A 171 -9.01 -12.57 -3.29
CA LEU A 171 -9.82 -11.76 -2.38
C LEU A 171 -11.28 -11.60 -2.83
N ASN A 172 -11.67 -12.22 -3.94
CA ASN A 172 -12.96 -12.04 -4.62
C ASN A 172 -13.22 -10.57 -5.02
N LEU A 173 -12.17 -9.83 -5.35
CA LEU A 173 -12.26 -8.42 -5.79
C LEU A 173 -12.27 -8.27 -7.31
N LEU A 174 -11.90 -9.33 -8.04
CA LEU A 174 -12.06 -9.49 -9.48
C LEU A 174 -12.80 -10.80 -9.74
N MET A 175 -13.73 -10.79 -10.71
CA MET A 175 -14.35 -12.03 -11.21
C MET A 175 -13.35 -12.74 -12.13
N ALA A 176 -13.27 -14.06 -12.02
CA ALA A 176 -12.38 -14.92 -12.80
C ALA A 176 -12.83 -15.03 -14.26
#